data_AF-A0A645HK46-F1
#
_entry.id   AF-A0A645HK46-F1
#
_cell.length_a   1.000
_cell.length_b   1.000
_cell.length_c   1.000
_cell.angle_alpha   90.00
_cell.angle_beta   90.00
_cell.angle_gamma   90.00
#
_symmetry.space_group_name_H-M   'P 1'
#
loop_
_entity.id
_entity.type
_entity.pdbx_description
1 polymer ?
#
loop_
_entity_poly.entity_id
_entity_poly.type
_entity_poly.pdbx_seq_one_letter_code
_entity_poly.pdbx_strand_id
1 'polypeptide(L)'
;MLHAIAAHAPARTGVTAESLLDRYLFACDELSGFLHAVSLMRPNGFADMKVTSVKKKLKDKSFAANVSREDIQEGFRLIEKAPEEHIQFLIDVFKAMRPE
;
A
#
# COMPACT_ATOMS: atom_id res chain seq x y z
N MET A 1 19.56 3.44 2.53
CA MET A 1 18.44 4.38 2.70
C MET A 1 18.26 5.28 1.48
N LEU A 2 19.27 6.04 1.03
CA LEU A 2 19.17 6.83 -0.22
C LEU A 2 18.74 6.00 -1.44
N HIS A 3 19.27 4.77 -1.57
CA HIS A 3 18.87 3.85 -2.63
C HIS A 3 17.37 3.53 -2.61
N ALA A 4 16.82 3.13 -1.45
CA ALA A 4 15.38 2.88 -1.28
C ALA A 4 14.54 4.10 -1.67
N ILE A 5 14.97 5.30 -1.26
CA ILE A 5 14.31 6.56 -1.64
C ILE A 5 14.42 6.81 -3.16
N ALA A 6 15.47 6.40 -3.85
CA ALA A 6 15.45 6.49 -5.31
C ALA A 6 14.55 5.40 -5.92
N ALA A 7 14.62 4.18 -5.39
CA ALA A 7 13.98 2.98 -5.91
C ALA A 7 12.46 2.93 -5.74
N HIS A 8 11.87 3.68 -4.80
CA HIS A 8 10.40 3.76 -4.68
C HIS A 8 9.74 4.47 -5.86
N ALA A 9 10.49 5.28 -6.64
CA ALA A 9 9.98 6.02 -7.78
C ALA A 9 10.81 5.78 -9.06
N PRO A 10 10.89 4.52 -9.56
CA PRO A 10 11.78 4.13 -10.65
C PRO A 10 11.53 4.91 -11.94
N ALA A 11 10.28 5.26 -12.25
CA ALA A 11 9.94 6.08 -13.43
C ALA A 11 10.52 7.50 -13.38
N ARG A 12 10.88 8.00 -12.19
CA ARG A 12 11.46 9.34 -11.99
C ARG A 12 12.98 9.30 -11.85
N THR A 13 13.51 8.24 -11.26
CA THR A 13 14.92 8.16 -10.84
C THR A 13 15.75 7.21 -11.68
N GLY A 14 15.11 6.29 -12.42
CA GLY A 14 15.77 5.20 -13.14
C GLY A 14 16.32 4.09 -12.25
N VAL A 15 16.11 4.16 -10.92
CA VAL A 15 16.62 3.19 -9.95
C VAL A 15 15.53 2.18 -9.64
N THR A 16 15.85 0.88 -9.73
CA THR A 16 14.92 -0.22 -9.44
C THR A 16 15.11 -0.78 -8.04
N ALA A 17 14.08 -1.40 -7.48
CA ALA A 17 14.14 -2.04 -6.17
C ALA A 17 14.96 -3.34 -6.20
N GLU A 18 16.01 -3.42 -5.39
CA GLU A 18 16.90 -4.59 -5.35
C GLU A 18 16.88 -5.25 -3.97
N SER A 19 17.07 -4.45 -2.92
CA SER A 19 17.13 -4.93 -1.55
C SER A 19 15.74 -5.13 -0.94
N LEU A 20 15.70 -5.84 0.19
CA LEU A 20 14.47 -6.05 0.95
C LEU A 20 13.80 -4.71 1.33
N LEU A 21 14.59 -3.73 1.75
CA LEU A 21 14.07 -2.41 2.13
C LEU A 21 13.46 -1.68 0.94
N ASP A 22 14.10 -1.71 -0.23
CA ASP A 22 13.61 -1.03 -1.42
C ASP A 22 12.25 -1.60 -1.86
N ARG A 23 12.15 -2.93 -1.90
CA ARG A 23 10.94 -3.66 -2.29
C ARG A 23 9.78 -3.36 -1.35
N TYR A 24 10.02 -3.40 -0.04
CA TYR A 24 8.97 -3.12 0.94
C TYR A 24 8.63 -1.63 1.03
N LEU A 25 9.57 -0.71 0.80
CA LEU A 25 9.24 0.72 0.69
C LEU A 25 8.32 0.97 -0.51
N PHE A 26 8.67 0.42 -1.68
CA PHE A 26 7.84 0.51 -2.88
C PHE A 26 6.45 -0.10 -2.65
N ALA A 27 6.37 -1.30 -2.08
CA ALA A 27 5.09 -1.98 -1.83
C ALA A 27 4.18 -1.25 -0.84
N CYS A 28 4.77 -0.56 0.15
CA CYS A 28 4.01 0.17 1.16
C CYS A 28 3.48 1.52 0.66
N ASP A 29 4.20 2.23 -0.23
CA ASP A 29 3.94 3.65 -0.53
C ASP A 29 2.51 3.90 -1.03
N GLU A 30 2.18 3.48 -2.24
CA GLU A 30 0.84 3.67 -2.83
C GLU A 30 -0.25 2.92 -2.05
N LEU A 31 0.05 1.73 -1.52
CA LEU A 31 -0.92 0.94 -0.77
C LEU A 31 -1.32 1.61 0.55
N SER A 32 -0.39 2.29 1.23
CA SER A 32 -0.67 3.01 2.47
C SER A 32 -1.64 4.17 2.24
N GLY A 33 -1.40 4.99 1.22
CA GLY A 33 -2.29 6.08 0.81
C GLY A 33 -3.67 5.57 0.40
N PHE A 34 -3.70 4.45 -0.33
CA PHE A 34 -4.95 3.78 -0.70
C PHE A 34 -5.77 3.35 0.52
N LEU A 35 -5.14 2.64 1.45
CA LEU A 35 -5.78 2.16 2.68
C LEU A 35 -6.27 3.30 3.54
N HIS A 36 -5.50 4.39 3.64
CA HIS A 36 -5.93 5.61 4.31
C HIS A 36 -7.20 6.18 3.67
N ALA A 37 -7.26 6.30 2.34
CA ALA A 37 -8.46 6.75 1.65
C ALA A 37 -9.66 5.81 1.92
N VAL A 38 -9.45 4.49 1.96
CA VAL A 38 -10.51 3.54 2.31
C VAL A 38 -10.99 3.77 3.75
N SER A 39 -10.10 4.10 4.67
CA SER A 39 -10.45 4.38 6.07
C SER A 39 -11.36 5.62 6.19
N LEU A 40 -11.13 6.66 5.40
CA LEU A 40 -11.92 7.90 5.44
C LEU A 40 -13.38 7.71 5.00
N MET A 41 -13.65 6.67 4.21
CA MET A 41 -15.01 6.31 3.77
C MET A 41 -15.79 5.48 4.79
N ARG A 42 -15.18 5.12 5.93
CA ARG A 42 -15.75 4.18 6.91
C ARG A 42 -15.99 4.90 8.24
N PRO A 43 -17.13 4.65 8.91
CA PRO A 43 -17.40 5.26 10.22
C PRO A 43 -16.35 4.86 11.26
N ASN A 44 -15.90 3.61 11.25
CA ASN A 44 -14.92 3.07 12.20
C ASN A 44 -13.47 3.12 11.68
N GLY A 45 -13.23 3.72 10.50
CA GLY A 45 -11.91 3.78 9.88
C GLY A 45 -11.26 2.41 9.72
N PHE A 46 -10.06 2.25 10.30
CA PHE A 46 -9.29 1.01 10.29
C PHE A 46 -9.80 -0.06 11.28
N ALA A 47 -10.51 0.31 12.34
CA ALA A 47 -10.81 -0.57 13.47
C ALA A 47 -11.51 -1.88 13.04
N ASP A 48 -12.45 -1.79 12.11
CA ASP A 48 -13.22 -2.93 11.57
C ASP A 48 -12.93 -3.19 10.09
N MET A 49 -11.83 -2.64 9.56
CA MET A 49 -11.48 -2.78 8.14
C MET A 49 -11.14 -4.24 7.81
N LYS A 50 -11.74 -4.74 6.72
CA LYS A 50 -11.52 -6.10 6.19
C LYS A 50 -10.79 -6.04 4.86
N VAL A 51 -9.84 -6.95 4.62
CA VAL A 51 -9.11 -7.12 3.34
C VAL A 51 -10.07 -7.16 2.15
N THR A 52 -11.21 -7.85 2.27
CA THR A 52 -12.20 -7.96 1.20
C THR A 52 -12.79 -6.61 0.78
N SER A 53 -12.96 -5.66 1.70
CA SER A 53 -13.44 -4.31 1.39
C SER A 53 -12.40 -3.49 0.63
N VAL A 54 -11.12 -3.63 0.99
CA VAL A 54 -9.98 -3.02 0.28
C VAL A 54 -9.86 -3.59 -1.12
N LYS A 55 -9.90 -4.92 -1.28
CA LYS A 55 -9.85 -5.58 -2.59
C LYS A 55 -11.00 -5.16 -3.51
N LYS A 56 -12.21 -4.95 -2.97
CA LYS A 56 -13.33 -4.40 -3.73
C LYS A 56 -13.02 -2.97 -4.22
N LYS A 57 -12.47 -2.13 -3.35
CA LYS A 57 -12.07 -0.77 -3.71
C LYS A 57 -10.89 -0.71 -4.68
N LEU A 58 -9.94 -1.64 -4.63
CA LEU A 58 -8.84 -1.69 -5.61
C LEU A 58 -9.34 -1.88 -7.04
N LYS A 59 -10.46 -2.59 -7.22
CA LYS A 59 -11.12 -2.78 -8.53
C LYS A 59 -11.88 -1.54 -9.01
N ASP A 60 -12.23 -0.64 -8.10
CA ASP A 60 -12.87 0.63 -8.42
C ASP A 60 -11.78 1.65 -8.80
N LYS A 61 -11.62 1.87 -10.11
CA LYS A 61 -10.61 2.80 -10.64
C LYS A 61 -10.95 4.27 -10.38
N SER A 62 -12.22 4.59 -10.09
CA SER A 62 -12.63 5.97 -9.79
C SER A 62 -12.29 6.38 -8.36
N PHE A 63 -12.29 5.41 -7.44
CA PHE A 63 -11.95 5.64 -6.05
C PHE A 63 -10.45 5.89 -5.90
N ALA A 64 -10.03 6.96 -5.20
CA ALA A 64 -8.62 7.31 -5.05
C ALA A 64 -7.86 7.23 -6.41
N ALA A 65 -8.39 7.92 -7.43
CA ALA A 65 -7.93 7.81 -8.81
C ALA A 65 -6.47 8.26 -9.03
N ASN A 66 -5.92 9.06 -8.12
CA ASN A 66 -4.52 9.49 -8.16
C ASN A 66 -3.54 8.43 -7.62
N VAL A 67 -4.05 7.34 -7.03
CA VAL A 67 -3.23 6.24 -6.52
C VAL A 67 -3.03 5.21 -7.63
N SER A 68 -1.78 4.95 -7.99
CA SER A 68 -1.41 4.06 -9.09
C SER A 68 -1.74 2.60 -8.78
N ARG A 69 -2.65 2.00 -9.57
CA ARG A 69 -3.01 0.57 -9.39
C ARG A 69 -1.90 -0.33 -9.91
N GLU A 70 -1.21 0.12 -10.94
CA GLU A 70 -0.07 -0.52 -11.55
C GLU A 70 1.07 -0.65 -10.52
N ASP A 71 1.40 0.43 -9.79
CA ASP A 71 2.44 0.40 -8.76
C ASP A 71 2.04 -0.47 -7.57
N ILE A 72 0.77 -0.46 -7.14
CA ILE A 72 0.30 -1.40 -6.10
C ILE A 72 0.51 -2.86 -6.55
N GLN A 73 0.17 -3.19 -7.80
CA GLN A 73 0.35 -4.54 -8.33
C GLN A 73 1.83 -4.92 -8.44
N GLU A 74 2.68 -3.99 -8.85
CA GLU A 74 4.12 -4.22 -8.90
C GLU A 74 4.71 -4.40 -7.50
N GLY A 75 4.28 -3.60 -6.53
CA GLY A 75 4.64 -3.75 -5.13
C GLY A 75 4.34 -5.15 -4.58
N PHE A 76 3.18 -5.72 -4.94
CA PHE A 76 2.85 -7.11 -4.59
C PHE A 76 3.77 -8.14 -5.24
N ARG A 77 4.27 -7.90 -6.45
CA ARG A 77 5.21 -8.82 -7.13
C ARG A 77 6.62 -8.75 -6.56
N LEU A 78 7.01 -7.57 -6.07
CA LEU A 78 8.35 -7.32 -5.54
C LEU A 78 8.57 -7.96 -4.15
N ILE A 79 7.51 -8.28 -3.42
CA ILE A 79 7.60 -8.85 -2.07
C ILE A 79 7.22 -10.33 -2.05
N GLU A 80 7.81 -11.06 -1.10
CA GLU A 80 7.55 -12.49 -0.89
C GLU A 80 6.32 -12.72 0.00
N LYS A 81 5.22 -12.01 -0.27
CA LYS A 81 3.97 -12.12 0.50
C LYS A 81 2.76 -12.09 -0.43
N ALA A 82 1.70 -12.82 -0.04
CA ALA A 82 0.43 -12.69 -0.74
C ALA A 82 -0.13 -11.27 -0.57
N PRO A 83 -0.81 -10.70 -1.58
CA PRO A 83 -1.43 -9.38 -1.47
C PRO A 83 -2.34 -9.23 -0.24
N GLU A 84 -3.10 -10.27 0.09
CA GLU A 84 -4.00 -10.29 1.24
C GLU A 84 -3.25 -10.16 2.57
N GLU A 85 -2.11 -10.85 2.70
CA GLU A 85 -1.28 -10.80 3.90
C GLU A 85 -0.65 -9.42 4.08
N HIS A 86 -0.18 -8.82 2.98
CA HIS A 86 0.40 -7.48 3.04
C HIS A 86 -0.67 -6.41 3.36
N ILE A 87 -1.85 -6.50 2.75
CA ILE A 87 -2.99 -5.63 3.07
C ILE A 87 -3.38 -5.78 4.54
N GLN A 88 -3.52 -7.01 5.04
CA GLN A 88 -3.89 -7.27 6.42
C GLN A 88 -2.84 -6.71 7.39
N PHE A 89 -1.55 -6.92 7.10
CA PHE A 89 -0.46 -6.37 7.89
C PHE A 89 -0.56 -4.84 8.03
N LEU A 90 -0.74 -4.12 6.92
CA LEU A 90 -0.86 -2.66 6.97
C LEU A 90 -2.13 -2.20 7.70
N ILE A 91 -3.26 -2.89 7.52
CA ILE A 91 -4.48 -2.62 8.29
C ILE A 91 -4.19 -2.70 9.80
N ASP A 92 -3.50 -3.75 10.25
CA ASP A 92 -3.24 -3.94 11.68
C ASP A 92 -2.21 -2.94 12.23
N VAL A 93 -1.21 -2.56 11.44
CA VAL A 93 -0.30 -1.45 11.77
C VAL A 93 -1.08 -0.15 11.96
N PHE A 94 -1.96 0.22 11.02
CA PHE A 94 -2.74 1.46 11.13
C PHE A 94 -3.76 1.44 12.26
N LYS A 95 -4.33 0.28 12.60
CA LYS A 95 -5.18 0.14 13.80
C LYS A 95 -4.39 0.47 15.06
N ALA A 96 -3.16 -0.03 15.18
CA ALA A 96 -2.32 0.17 16.36
C ALA A 96 -1.78 1.60 16.49
N MET A 97 -1.67 2.34 15.38
CA MET A 97 -1.19 3.73 15.38
C MET A 97 -2.23 4.78 15.83
N ARG A 98 -3.51 4.40 15.93
CA ARG A 98 -4.56 5.34 16.30
C ARG A 98 -4.48 5.62 17.82
N PRO A 99 -4.28 6.88 18.26
CA PRO A 99 -4.44 7.20 19.67
C PRO A 99 -5.90 6.99 20.08
N GLU A 100 -6.12 6.54 21.32
CA GLU A 100 -7.47 6.47 21.92
C GLU A 100 -8.14 7.84 22.00
#